data_AF-A0A3D2HGR1-F1
#
_entry.id   AF-A0A3D2HGR1-F1
#
_cell.length_a   1.000
_cell.length_b   1.000
_cell.length_c   1.000
_cell.angle_alpha   90.00
_cell.angle_beta   90.00
_cell.angle_gamma   90.00
#
_symmetry.space_group_name_H-M   'P 1'
#
loop_
_entity.id
_entity.type
_entity.pdbx_description
1 polymer ?
#
loop_
_entity_poly.entity_id
_entity_poly.type
_entity_poly.pdbx_seq_one_letter_code
_entity_poly.pdbx_strand_id
1 'polypeptide(L)'
;MVNLGGDQKGITVKCVDLCNFIEHQNIQINLVKLDIEGAEYDVLLKLIETGIYRKCNNILVETHERYSPELALKDAQLRALIQKHSINNIDLTWD
;
A
#
# COMPACT_ATOMS: atom_id res chain seq x y z
N MET A 1 15.55 -38.05 17.23
CA MET A 1 14.89 -37.31 16.14
C MET A 1 15.71 -36.06 15.89
N VAL A 2 16.11 -35.84 14.63
CA VAL A 2 17.06 -34.81 14.22
C VAL A 2 16.34 -33.47 14.22
N ASN A 3 16.88 -32.47 14.93
CA ASN A 3 16.40 -31.10 14.88
C ASN A 3 16.94 -30.50 13.58
N LEU A 4 16.11 -30.45 12.53
CA LEU A 4 16.45 -29.84 11.25
C LEU A 4 16.31 -28.33 11.43
N GLY A 5 17.43 -27.67 11.72
CA GLY A 5 17.52 -26.22 11.71
C GLY A 5 17.04 -25.66 10.37
N GLY A 6 15.89 -24.99 10.40
CA GLY A 6 15.51 -24.01 9.40
C GLY A 6 15.72 -22.65 10.03
N ASP A 7 16.71 -21.90 9.57
CA ASP A 7 16.87 -20.49 9.92
C ASP A 7 15.54 -19.78 9.66
N GLN A 8 14.86 -19.34 10.72
CA GLN A 8 13.68 -18.50 10.59
C GLN A 8 14.11 -17.18 9.94
N LYS A 9 13.97 -17.08 8.62
CA LYS A 9 14.19 -15.85 7.87
C LYS A 9 12.97 -14.97 8.05
N GLY A 10 12.99 -14.17 9.11
CA GLY A 10 11.95 -13.19 9.41
C GLY A 10 11.92 -12.83 10.88
N ILE A 11 11.60 -11.58 11.17
CA ILE A 11 11.27 -11.14 12.53
C ILE A 11 9.86 -10.57 12.53
N THR A 12 9.12 -10.77 13.61
CA THR A 12 7.86 -10.06 13.79
C THR A 12 8.15 -8.60 14.08
N VAL A 13 7.55 -7.71 13.30
CA VAL A 13 7.62 -6.27 13.50
C VAL A 13 6.25 -5.73 13.89
N LYS A 14 6.25 -4.64 14.66
CA LYS A 14 5.02 -3.93 14.97
C LYS A 14 4.60 -3.11 13.76
N CYS A 15 3.41 -3.36 13.23
CA CYS A 15 2.82 -2.56 12.17
C CYS A 15 2.04 -1.37 12.74
N VAL A 16 1.91 -0.32 11.93
CA VAL A 16 1.06 0.84 12.19
C VAL A 16 -0.01 0.95 11.12
N ASP A 17 -1.18 1.45 11.50
CA ASP A 17 -2.24 1.76 10.57
C ASP A 17 -2.01 3.16 9.99
N LEU A 18 -1.49 3.23 8.76
CA LEU A 18 -1.18 4.50 8.10
C LEU A 18 -2.39 5.42 7.99
N CYS A 19 -3.57 4.86 7.66
CA CYS A 19 -4.81 5.63 7.56
C CYS A 19 -5.13 6.29 8.90
N ASN A 20 -5.10 5.51 9.99
CA ASN A 20 -5.33 6.04 11.32
C ASN A 20 -4.28 7.09 11.72
N PHE A 21 -3.01 6.87 11.36
CA PHE A 21 -1.93 7.83 11.63
C PHE A 21 -2.19 9.18 10.94
N ILE A 22 -2.52 9.17 9.65
CA ILE A 22 -2.82 10.37 8.85
C ILE A 22 -4.07 11.07 9.35
N GLU A 23 -5.12 10.32 9.69
CA GLU A 23 -6.39 10.90 10.16
C GLU A 23 -6.20 11.80 11.38
N HIS A 24 -5.30 11.40 12.29
CA HIS A 24 -4.97 12.14 13.50
C HIS A 24 -3.95 13.28 13.29
N GLN A 25 -3.38 13.43 12.09
CA GLN A 25 -2.58 14.61 11.78
C GLN A 25 -3.50 15.72 11.30
N ASN A 26 -3.47 16.88 11.98
CA ASN A 26 -4.19 18.08 11.54
C ASN A 26 -3.41 18.83 10.44
N ILE A 27 -2.88 18.11 9.47
CA ILE A 27 -2.04 18.64 8.39
C ILE A 27 -2.47 18.06 7.04
N GLN A 28 -2.20 18.82 5.98
CA GLN A 28 -2.19 18.29 4.61
C GLN A 28 -0.82 17.68 4.32
N ILE A 29 -0.81 16.48 3.76
CA ILE A 29 0.43 15.78 3.42
C ILE A 29 0.79 16.09 1.97
N ASN A 30 1.96 16.66 1.74
CA ASN A 30 2.39 16.98 0.37
C ASN A 30 2.73 15.74 -0.46
N LEU A 31 3.29 14.71 0.17
CA LEU A 31 3.76 13.50 -0.49
C LEU A 31 3.71 12.29 0.43
N VAL A 32 3.19 11.18 -0.09
CA VAL A 32 3.35 9.84 0.46
C VAL A 32 4.11 9.00 -0.56
N LYS A 33 5.16 8.30 -0.12
CA LYS A 33 5.84 7.26 -0.90
C LYS A 33 5.50 5.90 -0.27
N LEU A 34 5.04 4.94 -1.07
CA LEU A 34 4.70 3.58 -0.63
C LEU A 34 5.52 2.55 -1.40
N ASP A 35 6.23 1.74 -0.63
CA ASP A 35 7.20 0.72 -1.04
C ASP A 35 7.33 -0.24 0.15
N ILE A 36 6.44 -1.23 0.20
CA ILE A 36 6.19 -2.12 1.34
C ILE A 36 5.91 -3.56 0.89
N GLU A 37 6.56 -3.99 -0.19
CA GLU A 37 6.71 -5.38 -0.61
C GLU A 37 5.36 -6.12 -0.78
N GLY A 38 4.38 -5.48 -1.43
CA GLY A 38 3.07 -6.05 -1.74
C GLY A 38 1.95 -5.64 -0.77
N ALA A 39 2.28 -5.03 0.38
CA ALA A 39 1.29 -4.49 1.31
C ALA A 39 0.64 -3.17 0.82
N GLU A 40 1.09 -2.62 -0.32
CA GLU A 40 0.57 -1.37 -0.88
C GLU A 40 -0.92 -1.48 -1.19
N TYR A 41 -1.37 -2.63 -1.72
CA TYR A 41 -2.77 -2.83 -2.10
C TYR A 41 -3.73 -2.69 -0.93
N ASP A 42 -3.39 -3.26 0.23
CA ASP A 42 -4.25 -3.20 1.41
C ASP A 42 -4.29 -1.77 1.98
N VAL A 43 -3.16 -1.06 1.93
CA VAL A 43 -3.08 0.36 2.34
C VAL A 43 -3.86 1.27 1.39
N LEU A 44 -3.70 1.10 0.07
CA LEU A 44 -4.35 1.92 -0.95
C LEU A 44 -5.85 1.69 -0.99
N LEU A 45 -6.31 0.44 -0.87
CA LEU A 45 -7.74 0.14 -0.77
C LEU A 45 -8.36 0.90 0.40
N LYS A 46 -7.74 0.81 1.58
CA LYS A 46 -8.22 1.51 2.78
C LYS A 46 -8.16 3.03 2.63
N LEU A 47 -7.10 3.58 2.05
CA LEU A 47 -6.98 5.02 1.76
C LEU A 47 -8.14 5.50 0.89
N ILE A 48 -8.52 4.72 -0.13
CA ILE A 48 -9.62 5.04 -1.05
C ILE A 48 -10.98 4.92 -0.34
N GLU A 49 -11.23 3.81 0.36
CA GLU A 49 -12.49 3.54 1.08
C GLU A 49 -12.79 4.58 2.16
N THR A 50 -11.77 4.95 2.93
CA THR A 50 -11.89 5.98 3.99
C THR A 50 -11.88 7.41 3.45
N GLY A 51 -11.48 7.60 2.18
CA GLY A 51 -11.32 8.92 1.58
C GLY A 51 -10.09 9.69 2.06
N ILE A 52 -9.22 9.09 2.88
CA ILE A 52 -8.02 9.71 3.45
C ILE A 52 -7.01 10.08 2.36
N TYR A 53 -7.04 9.41 1.20
CA TYR A 53 -6.21 9.79 0.05
C TYR A 53 -6.35 11.28 -0.33
N ARG A 54 -7.49 11.92 -0.02
CA ARG A 54 -7.72 13.35 -0.27
C ARG A 54 -6.95 14.30 0.65
N LYS A 55 -6.37 13.80 1.74
CA LYS A 55 -5.46 14.55 2.62
C LYS A 55 -4.01 14.53 2.12
N CYS A 56 -3.75 13.84 1.01
CA CYS A 56 -2.44 13.69 0.41
C CYS A 56 -2.44 14.35 -0.97
N ASN A 57 -1.52 15.27 -1.24
CA ASN A 57 -1.43 15.89 -2.57
C ASN A 57 -0.90 14.91 -3.61
N ASN A 58 0.04 14.03 -3.23
CA ASN A 58 0.60 13.01 -4.11
C ASN A 58 0.87 11.72 -3.32
N ILE A 59 0.58 10.58 -3.93
CA ILE A 59 0.85 9.25 -3.42
C ILE A 59 1.58 8.49 -4.52
N LEU A 60 2.88 8.26 -4.35
CA LEU A 60 3.73 7.50 -5.27
C LEU A 60 3.88 6.09 -4.75
N VAL A 61 3.67 5.09 -5.61
CA VAL A 61 3.57 3.69 -5.21
C VAL A 61 4.40 2.83 -6.15
N GLU A 62 5.28 2.02 -5.57
CA GLU A 62 5.92 0.88 -6.24
C GLU A 62 5.06 -0.35 -5.99
N THR A 63 4.46 -0.86 -7.06
CA THR A 63 3.63 -2.05 -6.99
C THR A 63 4.45 -3.29 -7.31
N HIS A 64 4.31 -4.33 -6.48
CA HIS A 64 5.15 -5.53 -6.54
C HIS A 64 4.50 -6.70 -7.30
N GLU A 65 3.45 -6.46 -8.11
CA GLU A 65 2.70 -7.51 -8.82
C GLU A 65 3.52 -8.26 -9.86
N ARG A 66 4.54 -7.61 -10.46
CA ARG A 66 5.38 -8.24 -11.48
C ARG A 66 6.16 -9.44 -10.94
N TYR A 67 6.51 -9.38 -9.65
CA TYR A 67 7.30 -10.41 -8.98
C TYR A 67 6.42 -11.39 -8.17
N SER A 68 5.14 -11.03 -7.96
CA SER A 68 4.20 -11.78 -7.12
C SER A 68 2.87 -11.98 -7.84
N PRO A 69 2.72 -13.07 -8.63
CA PRO A 69 1.52 -13.33 -9.44
C PRO A 69 0.19 -13.31 -8.64
N GLU A 70 0.23 -13.63 -7.35
CA GLU A 70 -0.91 -13.57 -6.44
C GLU A 70 -1.47 -12.15 -6.26
N LEU A 71 -0.68 -11.11 -6.53
CA LEU A 71 -1.10 -9.71 -6.42
C LEU A 71 -1.82 -9.22 -7.67
N ALA A 72 -1.77 -9.95 -8.80
CA ALA A 72 -2.35 -9.52 -10.07
C ALA A 72 -3.85 -9.19 -9.99
N LEU A 73 -4.61 -9.96 -9.20
CA LEU A 73 -6.03 -9.68 -9.00
C LEU A 73 -6.25 -8.39 -8.18
N LYS A 74 -5.46 -8.19 -7.12
CA LYS A 74 -5.52 -6.97 -6.30
C LYS A 74 -5.14 -5.74 -7.12
N ASP A 75 -4.12 -5.86 -7.97
CA ASP A 75 -3.68 -4.81 -8.89
C ASP A 75 -4.78 -4.40 -9.86
N ALA A 76 -5.38 -5.38 -10.55
CA ALA A 76 -6.48 -5.13 -11.48
C ALA A 76 -7.68 -4.45 -10.80
N GLN A 77 -8.04 -4.90 -9.58
CA GLN A 77 -9.12 -4.32 -8.80
C GLN A 77 -8.82 -2.88 -8.36
N LEU A 78 -7.60 -2.62 -7.88
CA LEU A 78 -7.16 -1.29 -7.46
C LEU A 78 -7.17 -0.31 -8.63
N ARG A 79 -6.61 -0.70 -9.79
CA ARG A 79 -6.61 0.14 -11.00
C ARG A 79 -8.03 0.45 -11.48
N ALA A 80 -8.92 -0.54 -11.48
CA ALA A 80 -10.32 -0.33 -11.80
C ALA A 80 -11.01 0.64 -10.83
N LEU A 81 -10.68 0.56 -9.53
CA LEU A 81 -11.22 1.45 -8.51
C LEU A 81 -10.73 2.89 -8.70
N ILE A 82 -9.42 3.09 -8.91
CA ILE A 82 -8.81 4.40 -9.19
C ILE A 82 -9.48 5.03 -10.43
N GLN A 83 -9.63 4.27 -11.50
CA GLN A 83 -10.29 4.73 -12.72
C GLN A 83 -11.76 5.08 -12.49
N LYS A 84 -12.52 4.20 -11.82
CA LYS A 84 -13.95 4.40 -11.53
C LYS A 84 -14.21 5.67 -10.73
N HIS A 85 -13.31 6.01 -9.81
CA HIS A 85 -13.43 7.19 -8.95
C HIS A 85 -12.68 8.42 -9.49
N SER A 86 -12.07 8.33 -10.68
CA SER A 86 -11.26 9.40 -11.28
C SER A 86 -10.21 9.97 -10.32
N ILE A 87 -9.55 9.09 -9.56
CA ILE A 87 -8.53 9.47 -8.58
C ILE A 87 -7.25 9.81 -9.34
N ASN A 88 -6.70 11.00 -9.09
CA ASN A 88 -5.61 11.59 -9.87
C ASN A 88 -4.33 11.87 -9.07
N ASN A 89 -4.34 11.62 -7.77
CA ASN A 89 -3.22 11.84 -6.86
C ASN A 89 -2.55 10.53 -6.40
N ILE A 90 -2.90 9.39 -7.02
CA ILE A 90 -2.23 8.10 -6.81
C ILE A 90 -1.51 7.74 -8.12
N ASP A 91 -0.19 7.67 -8.05
CA ASP A 91 0.68 7.26 -9.15
C ASP A 91 1.24 5.86 -8.88
N LEU A 92 0.86 4.91 -9.74
CA LEU A 92 1.29 3.50 -9.70
C LEU A 92 2.40 3.21 -10.74
N THR A 93 3.07 4.25 -11.25
CA THR A 93 4.12 4.13 -12.29
C THR A 93 5.53 4.36 -11.76
N TRP A 94 5.66 4.60 -10.45
CA TRP A 94 6.94 4.69 -9.76
C TRP A 94 7.48 3.26 -9.58
N ASP A 95 8.58 2.94 -10.26
CA ASP A 95 9.21 1.61 -10.42
C ASP A 95 10.73 1.80 -10.59
#